data_AF-A0AAW9AQ72-F1
#
_entry.id   AF-A0AAW9AQ72-F1
#
_cell.length_a   1.000
_cell.length_b   1.000
_cell.length_c   1.000
_cell.angle_alpha   90.00
_cell.angle_beta   90.00
_cell.angle_gamma   90.00
#
_symmetry.space_group_name_H-M   'P 1'
#
loop_
_entity.id
_entity.type
_entity.pdbx_description
1 polymer ?
#
loop_
_entity_poly.entity_id
_entity_poly.type
_entity_poly.pdbx_seq_one_letter_code
_entity_poly.pdbx_strand_id
1 'polypeptide(L)'
;MASQPTHAVSAEQLMLSKMQAMQAQVQPPEFIVSANPLDQQSLNAPLSFSQAMTNVLDTVNQHQSVASQKMTAVETGKSDDLVGAMVASQKASLSFNALMQVRNKVVTSFEDIMKMPV
;
A
#
# COMPACT_ATOMS: atom_id res chain seq x y z
N MET A 1 87.43 7.72 -8.88
CA MET A 1 86.37 8.75 -8.97
C MET A 1 85.05 8.02 -9.18
N ALA A 2 84.06 8.34 -8.36
CA ALA A 2 82.84 7.57 -8.12
C ALA A 2 81.78 7.74 -9.22
N SER A 3 80.97 6.71 -9.49
CA SER A 3 79.58 6.83 -10.00
C SER A 3 78.84 5.47 -10.02
N GLN A 4 77.96 5.28 -9.02
CA GLN A 4 76.57 4.76 -9.04
C GLN A 4 76.22 3.38 -9.66
N PRO A 5 75.40 2.60 -8.91
CA PRO A 5 74.12 2.14 -9.46
C PRO A 5 72.99 2.27 -8.41
N THR A 6 72.32 3.42 -8.36
CA THR A 6 71.20 3.69 -7.42
C THR A 6 69.85 3.92 -8.10
N HIS A 7 69.72 3.68 -9.40
CA HIS A 7 68.51 4.08 -10.15
C HIS A 7 67.43 3.01 -10.33
N ALA A 8 67.70 1.72 -10.08
CA ALA A 8 66.70 0.65 -10.32
C ALA A 8 65.68 0.51 -9.18
N VAL A 9 66.11 0.64 -7.92
CA VAL A 9 65.27 0.44 -6.73
C VAL A 9 64.17 1.52 -6.61
N SER A 10 64.44 2.73 -7.11
CA SER A 10 63.50 3.85 -7.02
C SER A 10 62.28 3.71 -7.96
N ALA A 11 62.43 2.99 -9.08
CA ALA A 11 61.32 2.75 -10.02
C ALA A 11 60.29 1.74 -9.49
N GLU A 12 60.75 0.71 -8.77
CA GLU A 12 59.87 -0.26 -8.09
C GLU A 12 59.13 0.40 -6.93
N GLN A 13 59.81 1.26 -6.17
CA GLN A 13 59.22 2.01 -5.06
C GLN A 13 58.18 3.04 -5.52
N LEU A 14 58.38 3.63 -6.70
CA LEU A 14 57.41 4.53 -7.34
C LEU A 14 56.15 3.77 -7.82
N MET A 15 56.31 2.56 -8.36
CA MET A 15 55.18 1.73 -8.79
C MET A 15 54.41 1.18 -7.58
N LEU A 16 55.09 0.80 -6.50
CA LEU A 16 54.47 0.32 -5.27
C LEU A 16 53.64 1.42 -4.58
N SER A 17 54.19 2.64 -4.51
CA SER A 17 53.47 3.79 -3.95
C SER A 17 52.28 4.20 -4.81
N LYS A 18 52.39 4.08 -6.15
CA LYS A 18 51.28 4.33 -7.08
C LYS A 18 50.18 3.26 -6.99
N MET A 19 50.53 1.99 -6.74
CA MET A 19 49.55 0.93 -6.44
C MET A 19 48.83 1.14 -5.10
N GLN A 20 49.55 1.59 -4.07
CA GLN A 20 48.96 1.89 -2.74
C GLN A 20 47.99 3.07 -2.78
N ALA A 21 48.32 4.13 -3.53
CA ALA A 21 47.41 5.26 -3.73
C ALA A 21 46.15 4.88 -4.53
N MET A 22 46.26 3.91 -5.44
CA MET A 22 45.11 3.43 -6.23
C MET A 22 44.13 2.59 -5.41
N GLN A 23 44.59 1.90 -4.35
CA GLN A 23 43.72 1.15 -3.43
C GLN A 23 42.91 2.07 -2.50
N ALA A 24 43.45 3.24 -2.13
CA ALA A 24 42.72 4.23 -1.32
C ALA A 24 41.57 4.92 -2.07
N GLN A 25 41.60 4.89 -3.41
CA GLN A 25 40.59 5.48 -4.30
C GLN A 25 39.50 4.48 -4.72
N VAL A 26 39.62 3.19 -4.39
CA VAL A 26 38.57 2.17 -4.60
C VAL A 26 37.92 1.86 -3.25
N GLN A 27 37.44 2.89 -2.58
CA GLN A 27 36.36 2.71 -1.62
C GLN A 27 35.09 2.64 -2.47
N PRO A 28 34.36 1.51 -2.48
CA PRO A 28 33.04 1.51 -3.10
C PRO A 28 32.24 2.62 -2.41
N PRO A 29 31.49 3.45 -3.14
CA PRO A 29 30.59 4.38 -2.48
C PRO A 29 29.68 3.53 -1.59
N GLU A 30 29.81 3.65 -0.27
CA GLU A 30 28.80 3.14 0.64
C GLU A 30 27.54 3.90 0.28
N PHE A 31 26.66 3.23 -0.47
CA PHE A 31 25.32 3.70 -0.69
C PHE A 31 24.59 3.54 0.64
N ILE A 32 24.76 4.53 1.51
CA ILE A 32 23.97 4.65 2.72
C ILE A 32 22.56 4.90 2.21
N VAL A 33 21.73 3.86 2.21
CA VAL A 33 20.28 4.01 2.04
C VAL A 33 19.81 4.80 3.26
N SER A 34 19.89 6.12 3.18
CA SER A 34 19.23 6.99 4.12
C SER A 34 17.75 6.72 3.98
N ALA A 35 17.12 6.25 5.06
CA ALA A 35 15.67 6.06 5.11
C ALA A 35 15.02 7.34 4.57
N ASN A 36 14.20 7.19 3.53
CA ASN A 36 13.49 8.30 2.93
C ASN A 36 12.68 8.97 4.07
N PRO A 37 12.81 10.27 4.34
CA PRO A 37 12.03 10.91 5.41
C PRO A 37 10.51 10.82 5.19
N LEU A 38 10.08 10.43 3.98
CA LEU A 38 8.70 10.06 3.65
C LEU A 38 8.24 8.72 4.24
N ASP A 39 9.15 7.83 4.65
CA ASP A 39 8.85 6.56 5.34
C ASP A 39 8.52 6.80 6.84
N GLN A 40 8.94 7.94 7.40
CA GLN A 40 8.70 8.31 8.80
C GLN A 40 7.46 9.18 9.02
N GLN A 41 6.85 9.69 7.96
CA GLN A 41 5.47 10.14 8.06
C GLN A 41 4.62 8.89 8.17
N SER A 42 4.38 8.51 9.41
CA SER A 42 3.25 7.69 9.85
C SER A 42 2.00 8.20 9.13
N LEU A 43 1.77 7.62 7.95
CA LEU A 43 0.61 7.84 7.12
C LEU A 43 -0.57 7.63 8.06
N ASN A 44 -1.32 8.71 8.29
CA ASN A 44 -2.58 8.80 9.01
C ASN A 44 -3.01 7.50 9.67
N ALA A 45 -3.08 7.49 11.01
CA ALA A 45 -3.67 6.44 11.85
C ALA A 45 -4.54 5.49 11.00
N PRO A 46 -4.07 4.26 10.72
CA PRO A 46 -4.70 3.43 9.72
C PRO A 46 -6.14 3.23 10.15
N LEU A 47 -7.08 3.79 9.39
CA LEU A 47 -8.46 3.34 9.46
C LEU A 47 -8.38 1.84 9.21
N SER A 48 -8.60 1.06 10.27
CA SER A 48 -8.47 -0.38 10.19
C SER A 48 -9.45 -0.83 9.12
N PHE A 49 -8.97 -1.62 8.15
CA PHE A 49 -9.83 -2.16 7.11
C PHE A 49 -11.09 -2.81 7.69
N SER A 50 -10.97 -3.47 8.86
CA SER A 50 -12.11 -4.02 9.59
C SER A 50 -13.10 -2.94 10.03
N GLN A 51 -12.63 -1.81 10.54
CA GLN A 51 -13.52 -0.69 10.92
C GLN A 51 -14.21 -0.09 9.69
N ALA A 52 -13.48 0.10 8.59
CA ALA A 52 -14.05 0.59 7.35
C ALA A 52 -15.11 -0.38 6.80
N MET A 53 -14.83 -1.69 6.80
CA MET A 53 -15.78 -2.71 6.36
C MET A 53 -17.02 -2.75 7.28
N THR A 54 -16.85 -2.69 8.61
CA THR A 54 -17.98 -2.61 9.55
C THR A 54 -18.86 -1.39 9.26
N ASN A 55 -18.26 -0.21 9.07
CA ASN A 55 -19.01 1.00 8.73
C ASN A 55 -19.80 0.86 7.42
N VAL A 56 -19.22 0.18 6.41
CA VAL A 56 -19.91 -0.10 5.14
C VAL A 56 -21.08 -1.06 5.37
N LEU A 57 -20.91 -2.12 6.17
CA LEU A 57 -21.98 -3.04 6.52
C LEU A 57 -23.14 -2.33 7.22
N ASP A 58 -22.83 -1.46 8.18
CA ASP A 58 -23.83 -0.65 8.89
C ASP A 58 -24.57 0.29 7.94
N THR A 59 -23.86 0.90 7.00
CA THR A 59 -24.45 1.77 5.98
C THR A 59 -25.41 1.01 5.06
N VAL A 60 -25.03 -0.18 4.60
CA VAL A 60 -25.90 -1.02 3.77
C VAL A 60 -27.13 -1.48 4.55
N ASN A 61 -26.96 -1.86 5.81
CA ASN A 61 -28.08 -2.20 6.70
C ASN A 61 -29.04 -1.03 6.87
N GLN A 62 -28.51 0.17 7.10
CA GLN A 62 -29.32 1.39 7.19
C GLN A 62 -30.10 1.65 5.90
N HIS A 63 -29.49 1.49 4.72
CA HIS A 63 -30.20 1.62 3.44
C HIS A 63 -31.31 0.59 3.29
N GLN A 64 -31.07 -0.67 3.65
CA GLN A 64 -32.08 -1.73 3.63
C GLN A 64 -33.25 -1.44 4.57
N SER A 65 -32.96 -0.98 5.79
CA SER A 65 -33.96 -0.63 6.80
C SER A 65 -34.83 0.54 6.35
N VAL A 66 -34.21 1.62 5.83
CA VAL A 66 -34.94 2.79 5.31
C VAL A 66 -35.83 2.40 4.12
N ALA A 67 -35.32 1.58 3.20
CA ALA A 67 -36.10 1.09 2.07
C ALA A 67 -37.32 0.28 2.54
N SER A 68 -37.11 -0.67 3.46
CA SER A 68 -38.20 -1.48 4.03
C SER A 68 -39.25 -0.62 4.74
N GLN A 69 -38.82 0.34 5.56
CA GLN A 69 -39.75 1.24 6.26
C GLN A 69 -40.58 2.08 5.28
N LYS A 70 -39.95 2.65 4.24
CA LYS A 70 -40.66 3.42 3.21
C LYS A 70 -41.63 2.55 2.42
N MET A 71 -41.21 1.35 2.04
CA MET A 71 -42.07 0.39 1.34
C MET A 71 -43.30 0.04 2.18
N THR A 72 -43.10 -0.35 3.45
CA THR A 72 -44.19 -0.67 4.38
C THR A 72 -45.09 0.53 4.63
N ALA A 73 -44.55 1.75 4.74
CA ALA A 73 -45.37 2.94 4.91
C ALA A 73 -46.31 3.17 3.71
N VAL A 74 -45.83 2.88 2.49
CA VAL A 74 -46.65 2.97 1.27
C VAL A 74 -47.67 1.83 1.21
N GLU A 75 -47.25 0.59 1.47
CA GLU A 75 -48.14 -0.59 1.47
C GLU A 75 -49.26 -0.49 2.51
N THR A 76 -49.00 0.15 3.65
CA THR A 76 -49.98 0.36 4.72
C THR A 76 -50.80 1.64 4.57
N GLY A 77 -50.58 2.41 3.49
CA GLY A 77 -51.27 3.68 3.26
C GLY A 77 -50.88 4.82 4.21
N LYS A 78 -49.79 4.67 4.97
CA LYS A 78 -49.23 5.72 5.83
C LYS A 78 -48.44 6.78 5.04
N SER A 79 -48.14 6.52 3.76
CA SER A 79 -47.39 7.40 2.87
C SER A 79 -47.83 7.18 1.42
N ASP A 80 -47.98 8.25 0.64
CA ASP A 80 -48.24 8.17 -0.80
C ASP A 80 -46.95 8.24 -1.65
N ASP A 81 -45.78 8.36 -1.00
CA ASP A 81 -44.46 8.47 -1.65
C ASP A 81 -43.94 7.12 -2.19
N LEU A 82 -44.64 6.55 -3.18
CA LEU A 82 -44.22 5.31 -3.84
C LEU A 82 -42.88 5.47 -4.58
N VAL A 83 -42.66 6.63 -5.21
CA VAL A 83 -41.42 6.91 -5.95
C VAL A 83 -40.23 6.92 -5.00
N GLY A 84 -40.32 7.61 -3.86
CA GLY A 84 -39.25 7.63 -2.87
C GLY A 84 -39.01 6.27 -2.23
N ALA A 85 -40.04 5.44 -2.04
CA ALA A 85 -39.87 4.05 -1.62
C ALA A 85 -39.12 3.22 -2.66
N MET A 86 -39.50 3.33 -3.95
CA MET A 86 -38.80 2.63 -5.05
C MET A 86 -37.36 3.08 -5.20
N VAL A 87 -37.06 4.37 -5.06
CA VAL A 87 -35.68 4.90 -5.10
C VAL A 87 -34.87 4.39 -3.92
N ALA A 88 -35.44 4.38 -2.71
CA ALA A 88 -34.78 3.84 -1.53
C ALA A 88 -34.44 2.35 -1.71
N SER A 89 -35.38 1.56 -2.24
CA SER A 89 -35.17 0.14 -2.56
C SER A 89 -34.06 -0.06 -3.60
N GLN A 90 -34.03 0.74 -4.67
CA GLN A 90 -32.95 0.69 -5.65
C GLN A 90 -31.59 1.03 -5.04
N LYS A 91 -31.54 2.04 -4.17
CA LYS A 91 -30.31 2.42 -3.46
C LYS A 91 -29.81 1.30 -2.55
N ALA A 92 -30.69 0.65 -1.81
CA ALA A 92 -30.36 -0.49 -0.96
C ALA A 92 -29.78 -1.64 -1.81
N SER A 93 -30.45 -2.02 -2.90
CA SER A 93 -30.00 -3.07 -3.80
C SER A 93 -28.63 -2.76 -4.44
N LEU A 94 -28.42 -1.52 -4.91
CA LEU A 94 -27.13 -1.12 -5.49
C LEU A 94 -26.01 -1.19 -4.45
N SER A 95 -26.26 -0.70 -3.22
CA SER A 95 -25.28 -0.71 -2.13
C SER A 95 -24.93 -2.14 -1.71
N PHE A 96 -25.92 -3.03 -1.64
CA PHE A 96 -25.72 -4.45 -1.35
C PHE A 96 -24.88 -5.15 -2.44
N ASN A 97 -25.19 -4.89 -3.71
CA ASN A 97 -24.41 -5.44 -4.82
C ASN A 97 -22.95 -4.98 -4.77
N ALA A 98 -22.70 -3.70 -4.48
CA ALA A 98 -21.35 -3.17 -4.30
C ALA A 98 -20.62 -3.87 -3.15
N LEU A 99 -21.27 -4.05 -2.01
CA LEU A 99 -20.72 -4.79 -0.87
C LEU A 99 -20.34 -6.23 -1.25
N MET A 100 -21.20 -6.94 -1.97
CA MET A 100 -20.91 -8.30 -2.43
C MET A 100 -19.68 -8.37 -3.33
N GLN A 101 -19.47 -7.38 -4.19
CA GLN A 101 -18.25 -7.30 -5.01
C GLN A 101 -17.00 -7.14 -4.15
N VAL A 102 -17.04 -6.28 -3.13
CA VAL A 102 -15.92 -6.10 -2.19
C VAL A 102 -15.68 -7.38 -1.40
N ARG A 103 -16.74 -7.99 -0.84
CA ARG A 103 -16.66 -9.27 -0.12
C ARG A 103 -15.98 -10.33 -0.96
N ASN A 104 -16.42 -10.50 -2.21
CA ASN A 104 -15.85 -11.50 -3.11
C ASN A 104 -14.37 -11.21 -3.39
N LYS A 105 -14.00 -9.95 -3.66
CA LYS A 105 -12.59 -9.57 -3.85
C LYS A 105 -11.72 -9.88 -2.63
N VAL A 106 -12.19 -9.57 -1.41
CA VAL A 106 -11.45 -9.85 -0.18
C VAL A 106 -11.22 -11.34 0.00
N VAL A 107 -12.25 -12.17 -0.23
CA VAL A 107 -12.12 -13.62 -0.18
C VAL A 107 -11.13 -14.12 -1.23
N THR A 108 -11.24 -13.67 -2.48
CA THR A 108 -10.30 -14.07 -3.54
C THR A 108 -8.86 -13.65 -3.22
N SER A 109 -8.63 -12.43 -2.75
CA SER A 109 -7.28 -11.98 -2.40
C SER A 109 -6.69 -12.77 -1.23
N PHE A 110 -7.51 -13.21 -0.28
CA PHE A 110 -7.05 -14.10 0.79
C PHE A 110 -6.66 -15.47 0.26
N GLU A 111 -7.49 -16.06 -0.62
CA GLU A 111 -7.20 -17.31 -1.31
C GLU A 111 -5.92 -17.22 -2.17
N ASP A 112 -5.69 -16.08 -2.83
CA ASP A 112 -4.51 -15.85 -3.67
C ASP A 112 -3.23 -15.80 -2.83
N ILE A 113 -3.26 -15.15 -1.66
CA ILE A 113 -2.14 -15.15 -0.70
C ILE A 113 -1.84 -16.58 -0.23
N MET A 114 -2.86 -17.39 0.06
CA MET A 114 -2.68 -18.80 0.48
C MET A 114 -2.05 -19.67 -0.63
N LYS A 115 -2.31 -19.35 -1.89
CA LYS A 115 -1.82 -20.12 -3.05
C LYS A 115 -0.44 -19.66 -3.53
N MET A 116 0.10 -18.57 -2.97
CA MET A 116 1.43 -18.10 -3.31
C MET A 116 2.48 -19.07 -2.72
N PRO A 117 3.25 -19.81 -3.54
CA PRO A 117 4.33 -20.64 -3.01
C PRO A 117 5.40 -19.71 -2.40
N VAL A 118 5.83 -20.05 -1.19
CA VAL A 118 7.01 -19.45 -0.54
C VAL A 118 8.29 -19.82 -1.26
#